data_AF-F8THG9-F1
#
_entry.id   AF-F8THG9-F1
#
_cell.length_a   1.000
_cell.length_b   1.000
_cell.length_c   1.000
_cell.angle_alpha   90.00
_cell.angle_beta   90.00
_cell.angle_gamma   90.00
#
_symmetry.space_group_name_H-M   'P 1'
#
loop_
_entity.id
_entity.type
_entity.pdbx_description
1 polymer ?
#
loop_
_entity_poly.entity_id
_entity_poly.type
_entity_poly.pdbx_seq_one_letter_code
_entity_poly.pdbx_strand_id
1 'polypeptide(L)'
;PDSPNGICGANADTIVTRNFLRAVSAGSGCYIHIVENTARNLKNTALAKGELKGLRALDRLCDLLDIDGSDAYDKAVKVADAVLDDLYKPDFEKMVLTEKIAYAPRYKRWQELGILPRGAKSEVFKGVVKCSTNLNSDPVDMLVDCLRLGISTGVYGLTLTNLLNDVLLGEPEIRMAPVGLRVIDPDYINIMITGHQHSMFVHLQDRLTQPDAVEMAKSAGAKGFKLIGCTCVGQDLQLRGAHYTDIFDGHAGNNYTSEAILATGAIDAVLSEFNCTLPGIEPICDELKIKQICLDSVAKKANAELKEFVFENRERISDEIVSEIVDAYKARRGSVPMNLLPDHGNDNTLTGVSEVSLKAFLGDTWQPLIDLIAGGMIKGVAGVVGCSNLTAGGHDVLTVELTKELIAKDILVLTAGCSSGGIENCGLMTPEAAELAGPKLKAVCKQLGI
;
A
#
# COMPACT_ATOMS: atom_id res chain seq x y z
N PRO A 1 -22.73 9.71 32.13
CA PRO A 1 -22.79 8.67 33.18
C PRO A 1 -22.46 9.28 34.54
N ASP A 2 -23.26 8.99 35.57
CA ASP A 2 -23.10 9.59 36.91
C ASP A 2 -22.13 8.80 37.81
N SER A 3 -21.74 7.59 37.39
CA SER A 3 -20.75 6.75 38.08
C SER A 3 -19.35 6.97 37.48
N PRO A 4 -18.29 7.09 38.31
CA PRO A 4 -16.91 7.20 37.84
C PRO A 4 -16.37 5.89 37.24
N ASN A 5 -17.04 4.76 37.50
CA ASN A 5 -16.65 3.43 37.04
C ASN A 5 -17.79 2.73 36.30
N GLY A 6 -17.43 1.84 35.36
CA GLY A 6 -18.34 0.86 34.78
C GLY A 6 -18.69 -0.26 35.79
N ILE A 7 -19.59 -1.16 35.38
CA ILE A 7 -20.11 -2.25 36.25
C ILE A 7 -18.98 -3.13 36.79
N CYS A 8 -17.93 -3.40 36.00
CA CYS A 8 -16.78 -4.21 36.42
C CYS A 8 -15.75 -3.45 37.27
N GLY A 9 -15.98 -2.17 37.59
CA GLY A 9 -15.06 -1.32 38.34
C GLY A 9 -14.01 -0.59 37.50
N ALA A 10 -14.00 -0.78 36.17
CA ALA A 10 -13.09 -0.05 35.29
C ALA A 10 -13.45 1.45 35.23
N ASN A 11 -12.44 2.30 35.41
CA ASN A 11 -12.56 3.75 35.26
C ASN A 11 -12.43 4.20 33.79
N ALA A 12 -12.58 5.51 33.54
CA ALA A 12 -12.47 6.08 32.20
C ALA A 12 -11.12 5.76 31.51
N ASP A 13 -10.00 5.91 32.21
CA ASP A 13 -8.65 5.68 31.66
C ASP A 13 -8.49 4.24 31.17
N THR A 14 -8.95 3.28 31.97
CA THR A 14 -8.95 1.85 31.62
C THR A 14 -9.79 1.60 30.37
N ILE A 15 -11.01 2.13 30.33
CA ILE A 15 -11.95 1.91 29.21
C ILE A 15 -11.40 2.50 27.91
N VAL A 16 -10.94 3.76 27.95
CA VAL A 16 -10.38 4.44 26.78
C VAL A 16 -9.14 3.70 26.28
N THR A 17 -8.24 3.30 27.17
CA THR A 17 -6.99 2.64 26.77
C THR A 17 -7.23 1.24 26.23
N ARG A 18 -8.18 0.46 26.80
CA ARG A 18 -8.58 -0.84 26.21
C ARG A 18 -9.12 -0.67 24.80
N ASN A 19 -9.99 0.32 24.58
CA ASN A 19 -10.54 0.59 23.25
C ASN A 19 -9.43 0.99 22.27
N PHE A 20 -8.50 1.83 22.72
CA PHE A 20 -7.37 2.27 21.91
C PHE A 20 -6.41 1.12 21.56
N LEU A 21 -5.97 0.33 22.55
CA LEU A 21 -5.12 -0.84 22.32
C LEU A 21 -5.79 -1.84 21.38
N ARG A 22 -7.11 -2.09 21.54
CA ARG A 22 -7.84 -2.98 20.62
C ARG A 22 -7.83 -2.46 19.18
N ALA A 23 -8.00 -1.16 18.98
CA ALA A 23 -7.92 -0.53 17.66
C ALA A 23 -6.49 -0.63 17.09
N VAL A 24 -5.46 -0.37 17.91
CA VAL A 24 -4.04 -0.49 17.52
C VAL A 24 -3.69 -1.94 17.16
N SER A 25 -4.14 -2.92 17.94
CA SER A 25 -3.92 -4.34 17.65
C SER A 25 -4.61 -4.78 16.37
N ALA A 26 -5.83 -4.33 16.11
CA ALA A 26 -6.53 -4.62 14.86
C ALA A 26 -5.78 -4.01 13.65
N GLY A 27 -5.36 -2.75 13.75
CA GLY A 27 -4.57 -2.09 12.70
C GLY A 27 -3.22 -2.76 12.46
N SER A 28 -2.52 -3.15 13.54
CA SER A 28 -1.27 -3.92 13.46
C SER A 28 -1.48 -5.26 12.76
N GLY A 29 -2.54 -5.99 13.13
CA GLY A 29 -2.91 -7.26 12.51
C GLY A 29 -3.05 -7.16 10.99
N CYS A 30 -3.54 -6.03 10.47
CA CYS A 30 -3.64 -5.82 9.02
C CYS A 30 -2.28 -5.83 8.32
N TYR A 31 -1.28 -5.11 8.83
CA TYR A 31 0.04 -5.06 8.21
C TYR A 31 0.87 -6.32 8.45
N ILE A 32 0.64 -7.01 9.58
CA ILE A 32 1.25 -8.31 9.84
C ILE A 32 0.69 -9.39 8.90
N HIS A 33 -0.61 -9.33 8.56
CA HIS A 33 -1.21 -10.18 7.52
C HIS A 33 -0.57 -9.95 6.15
N ILE A 34 -0.40 -8.68 5.76
CA ILE A 34 0.23 -8.32 4.48
C ILE A 34 1.67 -8.85 4.39
N VAL A 35 2.53 -8.58 5.39
CA VAL A 35 3.93 -9.01 5.33
C VAL A 35 4.07 -10.53 5.31
N GLU A 36 3.20 -11.25 6.03
CA GLU A 36 3.19 -12.71 5.99
C GLU A 36 2.87 -13.23 4.59
N ASN A 37 1.82 -12.70 3.96
CA ASN A 37 1.43 -13.08 2.60
C ASN A 37 2.52 -12.74 1.59
N THR A 38 3.15 -11.56 1.68
CA THR A 38 4.26 -11.20 0.81
C THR A 38 5.47 -12.13 1.01
N ALA A 39 5.81 -12.49 2.24
CA ALA A 39 6.90 -13.45 2.50
C ALA A 39 6.58 -14.84 1.95
N ARG A 40 5.35 -15.35 2.15
CA ARG A 40 4.89 -16.62 1.55
C ARG A 40 4.97 -16.58 0.02
N ASN A 41 4.55 -15.47 -0.58
CA ASN A 41 4.61 -15.29 -2.03
C ASN A 41 6.05 -15.26 -2.55
N LEU A 42 6.97 -14.59 -1.84
CA LEU A 42 8.40 -14.60 -2.20
C LEU A 42 8.97 -16.02 -2.15
N LYS A 43 8.72 -16.73 -1.04
CA LYS A 43 9.17 -18.11 -0.86
C LYS A 43 8.67 -19.00 -1.98
N ASN A 44 7.36 -18.97 -2.24
CA ASN A 44 6.75 -19.85 -3.23
C ASN A 44 7.20 -19.52 -4.66
N THR A 45 7.36 -18.23 -4.98
CA THR A 45 7.93 -17.79 -6.27
C THR A 45 9.33 -18.32 -6.46
N ALA A 46 10.18 -18.21 -5.43
CA ALA A 46 11.55 -18.68 -5.48
C ALA A 46 11.63 -20.22 -5.61
N LEU A 47 10.81 -20.96 -4.86
CA LEU A 47 10.73 -22.44 -4.96
C LEU A 47 10.28 -22.90 -6.35
N ALA A 48 9.34 -22.17 -6.97
CA ALA A 48 8.88 -22.43 -8.32
C ALA A 48 9.85 -21.92 -9.40
N LYS A 49 10.96 -21.28 -9.02
CA LYS A 49 11.89 -20.58 -9.92
C LYS A 49 11.19 -19.58 -10.85
N GLY A 50 10.18 -18.89 -10.30
CA GLY A 50 9.49 -17.79 -10.97
C GLY A 50 10.36 -16.53 -11.03
N GLU A 51 9.92 -15.54 -11.80
CA GLU A 51 10.68 -14.31 -11.98
C GLU A 51 10.85 -13.53 -10.66
N LEU A 52 12.08 -13.05 -10.42
CA LEU A 52 12.42 -12.11 -9.34
C LEU A 52 12.92 -10.82 -9.99
N LYS A 53 12.03 -9.83 -10.12
CA LYS A 53 12.32 -8.58 -10.88
C LYS A 53 13.40 -7.72 -10.22
N GLY A 54 13.56 -7.79 -8.90
CA GLY A 54 14.49 -6.96 -8.12
C GLY A 54 15.70 -7.71 -7.55
N LEU A 55 16.59 -8.23 -8.40
CA LEU A 55 17.78 -8.96 -7.92
C LEU A 55 18.73 -8.10 -7.07
N ARG A 56 18.92 -6.81 -7.40
CA ARG A 56 19.72 -5.91 -6.57
C ARG A 56 19.07 -5.63 -5.22
N ALA A 57 17.73 -5.55 -5.18
CA ALA A 57 17.00 -5.43 -3.92
C ALA A 57 17.18 -6.67 -3.06
N LEU A 58 17.20 -7.86 -3.67
CA LEU A 58 17.45 -9.11 -2.98
C LEU A 58 18.86 -9.14 -2.36
N ASP A 59 19.88 -8.75 -3.12
CA ASP A 59 21.26 -8.72 -2.60
C ASP A 59 21.38 -7.75 -1.42
N ARG A 60 20.83 -6.53 -1.52
CA ARG A 60 20.84 -5.58 -0.40
C ARG A 60 20.05 -6.08 0.81
N LEU A 61 18.94 -6.77 0.58
CA LEU A 61 18.13 -7.34 1.67
C LEU A 61 18.87 -8.51 2.34
N CYS A 62 19.56 -9.35 1.58
CA CYS A 62 20.46 -10.37 2.10
C CYS A 62 21.56 -9.76 2.96
N ASP A 63 22.25 -8.73 2.46
CA ASP A 63 23.29 -8.01 3.21
C ASP A 63 22.73 -7.40 4.50
N LEU A 64 21.54 -6.78 4.43
CA LEU A 64 20.88 -6.17 5.59
C LEU A 64 20.53 -7.19 6.68
N LEU A 65 20.11 -8.39 6.28
CA LEU A 65 19.67 -9.45 7.18
C LEU A 65 20.77 -10.46 7.54
N ASP A 66 22.00 -10.27 7.03
CA ASP A 66 23.12 -11.21 7.13
C ASP A 66 22.77 -12.63 6.61
N ILE A 67 22.18 -12.71 5.41
CA ILE A 67 21.73 -13.97 4.79
C ILE A 67 22.56 -14.29 3.55
N ASP A 68 23.28 -15.41 3.59
CA ASP A 68 23.99 -15.98 2.44
C ASP A 68 23.16 -17.04 1.70
N GLY A 69 23.39 -17.18 0.39
CA GLY A 69 22.77 -18.22 -0.42
C GLY A 69 23.56 -18.58 -1.67
N SER A 70 23.30 -19.78 -2.22
CA SER A 70 24.02 -20.32 -3.37
C SER A 70 23.63 -19.66 -4.69
N ASP A 71 22.38 -19.24 -4.81
CA ASP A 71 21.83 -18.50 -5.94
C ASP A 71 20.70 -17.57 -5.48
N ALA A 72 20.11 -16.82 -6.42
CA ALA A 72 19.02 -15.88 -6.12
C ALA A 72 17.77 -16.56 -5.53
N TYR A 73 17.47 -17.81 -5.93
CA TYR A 73 16.30 -18.51 -5.42
C TYR A 73 16.52 -19.01 -4.00
N ASP A 74 17.69 -19.57 -3.70
CA ASP A 74 18.09 -19.95 -2.34
C ASP A 74 18.10 -18.74 -1.40
N LYS A 75 18.66 -17.60 -1.87
CA LYS A 75 18.62 -16.32 -1.13
C LYS A 75 17.19 -15.89 -0.83
N ALA A 76 16.31 -15.86 -1.83
CA ALA A 76 14.92 -15.44 -1.66
C ALA A 76 14.13 -16.36 -0.70
N VAL A 77 14.33 -17.68 -0.78
CA VAL A 77 13.73 -18.63 0.17
C VAL A 77 14.20 -18.36 1.59
N LYS A 78 15.51 -18.20 1.82
CA LYS A 78 16.07 -17.94 3.15
C LYS A 78 15.63 -16.61 3.74
N VAL A 79 15.54 -15.55 2.92
CA VAL A 79 14.98 -14.26 3.32
C VAL A 79 13.52 -14.41 3.77
N ALA A 80 12.70 -15.09 2.96
CA ALA A 80 11.30 -15.32 3.29
C ALA A 80 11.12 -16.16 4.57
N ASP A 81 11.93 -17.21 4.73
CA ASP A 81 11.92 -18.04 5.93
C ASP A 81 12.35 -17.26 7.17
N ALA A 82 13.38 -16.42 7.08
CA ALA A 82 13.78 -15.55 8.19
C ALA A 82 12.64 -14.63 8.64
N VAL A 83 11.90 -14.05 7.70
CA VAL A 83 10.73 -13.20 8.03
C VAL A 83 9.63 -14.03 8.67
N LEU A 84 9.26 -15.18 8.10
CA LEU A 84 8.20 -16.03 8.65
C LEU A 84 8.54 -16.55 10.05
N ASP A 85 9.77 -17.04 10.25
CA ASP A 85 10.22 -17.55 11.54
C ASP A 85 10.21 -16.46 12.62
N ASP A 86 10.64 -15.23 12.27
CA ASP A 86 10.64 -14.11 13.22
C ASP A 86 9.22 -13.64 13.57
N LEU A 87 8.33 -13.59 12.58
CA LEU A 87 6.92 -13.19 12.70
C LEU A 87 6.12 -14.15 13.60
N TYR A 88 6.44 -15.46 13.55
CA TYR A 88 5.75 -16.52 14.28
C TYR A 88 6.33 -16.84 15.66
N LYS A 89 7.36 -16.13 16.12
CA LYS A 89 7.91 -16.31 17.46
C LYS A 89 6.83 -16.22 18.55
N PRO A 90 6.98 -16.99 19.65
CA PRO A 90 6.07 -16.89 20.77
C PRO A 90 6.20 -15.53 21.49
N ASP A 91 5.23 -15.22 22.33
CA ASP A 91 5.14 -13.95 23.06
C ASP A 91 6.19 -13.78 24.18
N PHE A 92 7.14 -14.70 24.33
CA PHE A 92 8.26 -14.59 25.26
C PHE A 92 9.62 -14.48 24.56
N GLU A 93 9.65 -14.56 23.21
CA GLU A 93 10.86 -14.42 22.41
C GLU A 93 10.82 -13.12 21.61
N LYS A 94 11.95 -12.39 21.62
CA LYS A 94 12.08 -11.13 20.86
C LYS A 94 12.28 -11.43 19.37
N MET A 95 11.69 -10.60 18.52
CA MET A 95 12.04 -10.57 17.11
C MET A 95 13.51 -10.14 16.95
N VAL A 96 14.22 -10.74 15.99
CA VAL A 96 15.63 -10.48 15.72
C VAL A 96 15.82 -9.61 14.50
N LEU A 97 14.91 -9.64 13.52
CA LEU A 97 15.07 -8.83 12.31
C LEU A 97 14.82 -7.34 12.57
N THR A 98 14.08 -7.01 13.64
CA THR A 98 13.87 -5.61 14.05
C THR A 98 15.20 -4.89 14.32
N GLU A 99 16.23 -5.59 14.83
CA GLU A 99 17.55 -5.02 15.05
C GLU A 99 18.27 -4.66 13.74
N LYS A 100 18.09 -5.52 12.73
CA LYS A 100 18.74 -5.40 11.42
C LYS A 100 18.20 -4.23 10.61
N ILE A 101 16.88 -4.04 10.65
CA ILE A 101 16.18 -3.06 9.81
C ILE A 101 16.00 -1.69 10.48
N ALA A 102 16.12 -1.60 11.81
CA ALA A 102 15.90 -0.36 12.53
C ALA A 102 17.12 0.57 12.51
N TYR A 103 16.87 1.88 12.61
CA TYR A 103 17.93 2.84 12.90
C TYR A 103 18.57 2.54 14.27
N ALA A 104 19.86 2.21 14.28
CA ALA A 104 20.54 1.64 15.45
C ALA A 104 20.38 2.43 16.77
N PRO A 105 20.49 3.78 16.79
CA PRO A 105 20.23 4.55 18.01
C PRO A 105 18.81 4.39 18.55
N ARG A 106 17.82 4.21 17.65
CA ARG A 106 16.43 3.99 18.06
C ARG A 106 16.21 2.60 18.64
N TYR A 107 16.82 1.58 18.04
CA TYR A 107 16.78 0.21 18.54
C TYR A 107 17.35 0.12 19.96
N LYS A 108 18.54 0.68 20.19
CA LYS A 108 19.15 0.74 21.53
C LYS A 108 18.21 1.38 22.55
N ARG A 109 17.56 2.48 22.18
CA ARG A 109 16.63 3.15 23.08
C ARG A 109 15.38 2.30 23.38
N TRP A 110 14.86 1.53 22.43
CA TRP A 110 13.75 0.60 22.68
C TRP A 110 14.15 -0.56 23.57
N GLN A 111 15.40 -1.02 23.45
CA GLN A 111 15.98 -2.04 24.32
C GLN A 111 16.06 -1.54 25.78
N GLU A 112 16.59 -0.34 26.00
CA GLU A 112 16.65 0.31 27.32
C GLU A 112 15.26 0.49 27.95
N LEU A 113 14.25 0.80 27.13
CA LEU A 113 12.87 0.99 27.57
C LEU A 113 12.10 -0.32 27.75
N GLY A 114 12.64 -1.48 27.36
CA GLY A 114 11.93 -2.76 27.44
C GLY A 114 10.72 -2.88 26.51
N ILE A 115 10.76 -2.20 25.35
CA ILE A 115 9.68 -2.16 24.36
C ILE A 115 10.06 -2.75 23.01
N LEU A 116 11.11 -3.58 22.96
CA LEU A 116 11.37 -4.39 21.77
C LEU A 116 10.22 -5.36 21.54
N PRO A 117 9.73 -5.47 20.29
CA PRO A 117 8.62 -6.34 19.97
C PRO A 117 9.06 -7.81 20.00
N ARG A 118 8.11 -8.67 20.33
CA ARG A 118 8.20 -10.13 20.25
C ARG A 118 7.59 -10.60 18.93
N GLY A 119 7.32 -11.89 18.77
CA GLY A 119 6.71 -12.37 17.52
C GLY A 119 5.46 -11.56 17.16
N ALA A 120 5.43 -11.07 15.92
CA ALA A 120 4.49 -10.04 15.51
C ALA A 120 3.02 -10.47 15.64
N LYS A 121 2.69 -11.73 15.27
CA LYS A 121 1.33 -12.27 15.48
C LYS A 121 0.99 -12.41 16.96
N SER A 122 1.98 -12.80 17.77
CA SER A 122 1.83 -12.95 19.22
C SER A 122 1.55 -11.61 19.91
N GLU A 123 2.20 -10.52 19.49
CA GLU A 123 1.94 -9.17 20.03
C GLU A 123 0.51 -8.69 19.70
N VAL A 124 0.02 -8.94 18.47
CA VAL A 124 -1.37 -8.63 18.08
C VAL A 124 -2.36 -9.42 18.95
N PHE A 125 -2.17 -10.73 19.07
CA PHE A 125 -3.04 -11.58 19.87
C PHE A 125 -3.06 -11.14 21.34
N LYS A 126 -1.89 -10.91 21.92
CA LYS A 126 -1.75 -10.43 23.30
C LYS A 126 -2.45 -9.10 23.54
N GLY A 127 -2.34 -8.15 22.60
CA GLY A 127 -3.03 -6.87 22.68
C GLY A 127 -4.55 -7.03 22.73
N VAL A 128 -5.12 -7.88 21.86
CA VAL A 128 -6.56 -8.19 21.87
C VAL A 128 -6.98 -8.87 23.17
N VAL A 129 -6.22 -9.86 23.65
CA VAL A 129 -6.50 -10.56 24.91
C VAL A 129 -6.54 -9.56 26.06
N LYS A 130 -5.52 -8.70 26.21
CA LYS A 130 -5.45 -7.70 27.29
C LYS A 130 -6.65 -6.77 27.35
N CYS A 131 -7.30 -6.50 26.22
CA CYS A 131 -8.47 -5.62 26.14
C CYS A 131 -9.78 -6.26 26.65
N SER A 132 -9.77 -7.55 27.01
CA SER A 132 -10.95 -8.25 27.52
C SER A 132 -11.46 -7.64 28.84
N THR A 133 -12.77 -7.73 29.06
CA THR A 133 -13.52 -6.98 30.08
C THR A 133 -12.91 -6.99 31.49
N ASN A 134 -12.30 -8.10 31.90
CA ASN A 134 -11.84 -8.36 33.26
C ASN A 134 -10.33 -8.67 33.36
N LEU A 135 -9.55 -8.40 32.30
CA LEU A 135 -8.11 -8.71 32.30
C LEU A 135 -7.30 -7.48 32.73
N ASN A 136 -6.79 -6.69 31.79
CA ASN A 136 -5.87 -5.61 32.14
C ASN A 136 -6.60 -4.33 32.54
N SER A 137 -6.24 -3.72 33.67
CA SER A 137 -6.80 -2.45 34.16
C SER A 137 -5.74 -1.35 34.35
N ASP A 138 -4.50 -1.58 33.92
CA ASP A 138 -3.43 -0.59 33.97
C ASP A 138 -3.30 0.12 32.60
N PRO A 139 -3.68 1.41 32.50
CA PRO A 139 -3.54 2.19 31.26
C PRO A 139 -2.09 2.30 30.78
N VAL A 140 -1.12 2.43 31.68
CA VAL A 140 0.28 2.63 31.30
C VAL A 140 0.83 1.36 30.65
N ASP A 141 0.55 0.20 31.23
CA ASP A 141 0.97 -1.08 30.64
C ASP A 141 0.37 -1.30 29.24
N MET A 142 -0.92 -1.00 29.06
CA MET A 142 -1.56 -1.11 27.74
C MET A 142 -1.03 -0.09 26.71
N LEU A 143 -0.72 1.13 27.12
CA LEU A 143 -0.09 2.13 26.23
C LEU A 143 1.33 1.71 25.83
N VAL A 144 2.07 1.05 26.72
CA VAL A 144 3.38 0.48 26.39
C VAL A 144 3.25 -0.64 25.35
N ASP A 145 2.21 -1.47 25.41
CA ASP A 145 1.93 -2.44 24.33
C ASP A 145 1.57 -1.76 23.00
N CYS A 146 0.86 -0.62 23.03
CA CYS A 146 0.62 0.16 21.80
C CYS A 146 1.94 0.61 21.16
N LEU A 147 2.94 1.02 21.97
CA LEU A 147 4.26 1.39 21.47
C LEU A 147 5.00 0.19 20.85
N ARG A 148 4.93 -1.00 21.50
CA ARG A 148 5.50 -2.24 20.94
C ARG A 148 4.87 -2.60 19.60
N LEU A 149 3.54 -2.53 19.51
CA LEU A 149 2.79 -2.77 18.27
C LEU A 149 3.16 -1.77 17.18
N GLY A 150 3.39 -0.50 17.54
CA GLY A 150 3.89 0.51 16.60
C GLY A 150 5.23 0.14 15.96
N ILE A 151 6.17 -0.40 16.76
CA ILE A 151 7.47 -0.88 16.26
C ILE A 151 7.28 -2.12 15.37
N SER A 152 6.52 -3.12 15.85
CA SER A 152 6.21 -4.35 15.08
C SER A 152 5.50 -4.05 13.75
N THR A 153 4.67 -3.03 13.71
CA THR A 153 3.90 -2.66 12.51
C THR A 153 4.72 -1.81 11.55
N GLY A 154 5.27 -0.69 12.01
CA GLY A 154 5.92 0.28 11.14
C GLY A 154 7.32 -0.13 10.71
N VAL A 155 8.16 -0.51 11.67
CA VAL A 155 9.56 -0.81 11.43
C VAL A 155 9.73 -2.22 10.88
N TYR A 156 8.91 -3.17 11.35
CA TYR A 156 8.98 -4.55 10.89
C TYR A 156 8.00 -4.83 9.74
N GLY A 157 6.69 -4.81 9.98
CA GLY A 157 5.69 -5.21 8.98
C GLY A 157 5.77 -4.40 7.69
N LEU A 158 5.55 -3.09 7.77
CA LEU A 158 5.53 -2.18 6.61
C LEU A 158 6.86 -2.14 5.86
N THR A 159 7.98 -2.02 6.57
CA THR A 159 9.31 -1.95 5.95
C THR A 159 9.64 -3.24 5.22
N LEU A 160 9.44 -4.40 5.86
CA LEU A 160 9.70 -5.69 5.21
C LEU A 160 8.73 -5.95 4.05
N THR A 161 7.45 -5.57 4.14
CA THR A 161 6.54 -5.68 2.99
C THR A 161 7.12 -4.95 1.77
N ASN A 162 7.60 -3.72 1.94
CA ASN A 162 8.18 -2.94 0.84
C ASN A 162 9.46 -3.60 0.30
N LEU A 163 10.38 -4.01 1.18
CA LEU A 163 11.64 -4.64 0.77
C LEU A 163 11.43 -5.97 0.04
N LEU A 164 10.48 -6.80 0.51
CA LEU A 164 10.12 -8.05 -0.14
C LEU A 164 9.40 -7.81 -1.49
N ASN A 165 8.53 -6.80 -1.56
CA ASN A 165 7.90 -6.39 -2.81
C ASN A 165 8.92 -5.86 -3.82
N ASP A 166 9.96 -5.14 -3.39
CA ASP A 166 11.04 -4.69 -4.29
C ASP A 166 11.73 -5.89 -4.97
N VAL A 167 11.92 -7.00 -4.25
CA VAL A 167 12.46 -8.24 -4.82
C VAL A 167 11.51 -8.86 -5.85
N LEU A 168 10.23 -9.01 -5.49
CA LEU A 168 9.23 -9.67 -6.33
C LEU A 168 8.83 -8.86 -7.56
N LEU A 169 8.66 -7.56 -7.38
CA LEU A 169 7.90 -6.68 -8.27
C LEU A 169 8.80 -5.69 -9.02
N GLY A 170 10.07 -5.60 -8.64
CA GLY A 170 11.03 -4.64 -9.17
C GLY A 170 10.99 -3.34 -8.39
N GLU A 171 12.14 -2.67 -8.28
CA GLU A 171 12.30 -1.47 -7.45
C GLU A 171 11.53 -0.27 -8.04
N PRO A 172 10.97 0.65 -7.21
CA PRO A 172 10.38 1.88 -7.69
C PRO A 172 11.37 2.76 -8.47
N GLU A 173 10.90 3.39 -9.55
CA GLU A 173 11.70 4.28 -10.39
C GLU A 173 11.04 5.66 -10.50
N ILE A 174 11.83 6.72 -10.30
CA ILE A 174 11.33 8.09 -10.42
C ILE A 174 10.87 8.34 -11.85
N ARG A 175 9.58 8.66 -12.01
CA ARG A 175 8.94 8.89 -13.30
C ARG A 175 7.77 9.85 -13.16
N MET A 176 7.30 10.36 -14.30
CA MET A 176 6.00 11.05 -14.40
C MET A 176 4.92 10.05 -14.79
N ALA A 177 3.73 10.21 -14.24
CA ALA A 177 2.62 9.31 -14.49
C ALA A 177 1.26 10.02 -14.40
N PRO A 178 0.25 9.55 -15.13
CA PRO A 178 -1.10 10.09 -15.02
C PRO A 178 -1.79 9.60 -13.75
N VAL A 179 -2.69 10.44 -13.22
CA VAL A 179 -3.51 10.16 -12.04
C VAL A 179 -4.93 10.70 -12.24
N GLY A 180 -5.88 10.17 -11.47
CA GLY A 180 -7.29 10.59 -11.51
C GLY A 180 -8.14 9.76 -12.47
N LEU A 181 -9.39 10.18 -12.69
CA LEU A 181 -10.34 9.44 -13.52
C LEU A 181 -9.98 9.42 -15.02
N ARG A 182 -9.02 10.26 -15.44
CA ARG A 182 -8.48 10.26 -16.80
C ARG A 182 -7.72 9.02 -17.21
N VAL A 183 -7.28 8.21 -16.24
CA VAL A 183 -6.52 6.98 -16.51
C VAL A 183 -7.36 5.88 -17.14
N ILE A 184 -8.68 6.09 -17.29
CA ILE A 184 -9.57 5.12 -17.92
C ILE A 184 -9.46 5.23 -19.45
N ASP A 185 -9.08 4.14 -20.11
CA ASP A 185 -9.18 4.01 -21.56
C ASP A 185 -10.43 3.20 -21.94
N PRO A 186 -11.48 3.83 -22.50
CA PRO A 186 -12.70 3.11 -22.85
C PRO A 186 -12.50 2.08 -23.97
N ASP A 187 -11.42 2.09 -24.74
CA ASP A 187 -11.20 1.08 -25.78
C ASP A 187 -10.72 -0.27 -25.22
N TYR A 188 -10.43 -0.34 -23.92
CA TYR A 188 -9.95 -1.53 -23.21
C TYR A 188 -10.97 -2.03 -22.19
N ILE A 189 -10.80 -3.28 -21.75
CA ILE A 189 -11.50 -3.80 -20.57
C ILE A 189 -10.79 -3.24 -19.33
N ASN A 190 -11.46 -2.36 -18.59
CA ASN A 190 -10.87 -1.69 -17.43
C ASN A 190 -11.15 -2.46 -16.15
N ILE A 191 -10.07 -2.88 -15.49
CA ILE A 191 -10.11 -3.64 -14.23
C ILE A 191 -9.58 -2.73 -13.13
N MET A 192 -10.46 -2.32 -12.23
CA MET A 192 -10.06 -1.61 -11.03
C MET A 192 -9.46 -2.60 -10.04
N ILE A 193 -8.24 -2.32 -9.58
CA ILE A 193 -7.56 -3.08 -8.54
C ILE A 193 -7.47 -2.22 -7.27
N THR A 194 -7.86 -2.80 -6.14
CA THR A 194 -7.98 -2.08 -4.87
C THR A 194 -7.57 -2.97 -3.71
N GLY A 195 -6.98 -2.35 -2.69
CA GLY A 195 -6.33 -3.04 -1.59
C GLY A 195 -4.93 -2.51 -1.26
N HIS A 196 -4.05 -3.42 -0.82
CA HIS A 196 -2.71 -3.23 -0.28
C HIS A 196 -1.67 -4.32 -0.67
N GLN A 197 -2.05 -5.50 -1.19
CA GLN A 197 -1.09 -6.60 -1.48
C GLN A 197 -0.86 -6.79 -2.98
N HIS A 198 0.05 -5.98 -3.55
CA HIS A 198 0.40 -6.06 -4.97
C HIS A 198 0.95 -7.45 -5.38
N SER A 199 1.70 -8.13 -4.51
CA SER A 199 2.27 -9.46 -4.82
C SER A 199 1.24 -10.53 -5.20
N MET A 200 -0.03 -10.39 -4.82
CA MET A 200 -1.10 -11.32 -5.20
C MET A 200 -1.55 -11.15 -6.66
N PHE A 201 -1.28 -10.01 -7.28
CA PHE A 201 -1.70 -9.73 -8.65
C PHE A 201 -0.66 -10.15 -9.70
N VAL A 202 0.58 -10.44 -9.33
CA VAL A 202 1.71 -10.67 -10.28
C VAL A 202 1.33 -11.63 -11.40
N HIS A 203 0.87 -12.83 -11.06
CA HIS A 203 0.51 -13.83 -12.07
C HIS A 203 -0.64 -13.34 -12.97
N LEU A 204 -1.64 -12.65 -12.40
CA LEU A 204 -2.75 -12.12 -13.18
C LEU A 204 -2.30 -11.00 -14.13
N GLN A 205 -1.38 -10.13 -13.69
CA GLN A 205 -0.81 -9.07 -14.51
C GLN A 205 -0.12 -9.65 -15.75
N ASP A 206 0.72 -10.67 -15.55
CA ASP A 206 1.42 -11.35 -16.64
C ASP A 206 0.44 -12.13 -17.54
N ARG A 207 -0.64 -12.67 -16.95
CA ARG A 207 -1.66 -13.41 -17.68
C ARG A 207 -2.46 -12.52 -18.63
N LEU A 208 -2.79 -11.29 -18.21
CA LEU A 208 -3.58 -10.32 -18.97
C LEU A 208 -2.85 -9.81 -20.22
N THR A 209 -1.52 -9.93 -20.27
CA THR A 209 -0.70 -9.52 -21.42
C THR A 209 -0.42 -10.66 -22.40
N GLN A 210 -0.77 -11.91 -22.06
CA GLN A 210 -0.52 -13.06 -22.93
C GLN A 210 -1.36 -12.97 -24.23
N PRO A 211 -0.81 -13.42 -25.38
CA PRO A 211 -1.48 -13.26 -26.68
C PRO A 211 -2.90 -13.83 -26.74
N ASP A 212 -3.15 -14.96 -26.06
CA ASP A 212 -4.46 -15.60 -26.02
C ASP A 212 -5.48 -14.82 -25.18
N ALA A 213 -5.09 -14.28 -24.01
CA ALA A 213 -5.96 -13.40 -23.23
C ALA A 213 -6.28 -12.12 -24.00
N VAL A 214 -5.28 -11.49 -24.62
CA VAL A 214 -5.48 -10.30 -25.45
C VAL A 214 -6.44 -10.60 -26.61
N GLU A 215 -6.34 -11.78 -27.22
CA GLU A 215 -7.27 -12.20 -28.27
C GLU A 215 -8.69 -12.46 -27.75
N MET A 216 -8.85 -12.96 -26.52
CA MET A 216 -10.16 -13.06 -25.86
C MET A 216 -10.81 -11.68 -25.69
N ALA A 217 -10.05 -10.66 -25.26
CA ALA A 217 -10.53 -9.28 -25.16
C ALA A 217 -10.89 -8.69 -26.53
N LYS A 218 -10.07 -8.92 -27.56
CA LYS A 218 -10.35 -8.51 -28.95
C LYS A 218 -11.59 -9.14 -29.52
N SER A 219 -11.78 -10.43 -29.28
CA SER A 219 -12.99 -11.16 -29.66
C SER A 219 -14.24 -10.64 -28.94
N ALA A 220 -14.07 -9.99 -27.77
CA ALA A 220 -15.14 -9.31 -27.05
C ALA A 220 -15.40 -7.87 -27.53
N GLY A 221 -14.54 -7.32 -28.39
CA GLY A 221 -14.65 -5.95 -28.91
C GLY A 221 -13.82 -4.90 -28.15
N ALA A 222 -12.86 -5.30 -27.32
CA ALA A 222 -11.89 -4.40 -26.67
C ALA A 222 -10.49 -4.54 -27.29
N LYS A 223 -9.59 -3.58 -27.09
CA LYS A 223 -8.19 -3.69 -27.58
C LYS A 223 -7.32 -4.64 -26.74
N GLY A 224 -7.73 -4.88 -25.51
CA GLY A 224 -7.01 -5.66 -24.50
C GLY A 224 -7.58 -5.36 -23.10
N PHE A 225 -6.74 -5.49 -22.08
CA PHE A 225 -7.07 -5.15 -20.70
C PHE A 225 -6.25 -3.96 -20.21
N LYS A 226 -6.79 -3.22 -19.24
CA LYS A 226 -6.07 -2.18 -18.49
C LYS A 226 -6.36 -2.30 -17.01
N LEU A 227 -5.32 -2.18 -16.20
CA LEU A 227 -5.40 -2.11 -14.75
C LEU A 227 -5.43 -0.66 -14.31
N ILE A 228 -6.47 -0.32 -13.55
CA ILE A 228 -6.64 0.99 -12.95
C ILE A 228 -6.44 0.88 -11.45
N GLY A 229 -5.39 1.52 -10.95
CA GLY A 229 -5.04 1.46 -9.54
C GLY A 229 -5.99 2.29 -8.67
N CYS A 230 -6.35 1.77 -7.51
CA CYS A 230 -6.96 2.53 -6.42
C CYS A 230 -6.29 2.16 -5.08
N THR A 231 -6.43 3.05 -4.10
CA THR A 231 -5.87 2.90 -2.74
C THR A 231 -4.37 2.60 -2.74
N CYS A 232 -3.85 1.90 -1.73
CA CYS A 232 -2.42 1.65 -1.56
C CYS A 232 -1.84 0.71 -2.63
N VAL A 233 -2.59 -0.30 -3.09
CA VAL A 233 -2.10 -1.19 -4.17
C VAL A 233 -1.96 -0.44 -5.49
N GLY A 234 -2.89 0.46 -5.81
CA GLY A 234 -2.78 1.33 -6.97
C GLY A 234 -1.57 2.27 -6.88
N GLN A 235 -1.30 2.80 -5.69
CA GLN A 235 -0.11 3.60 -5.46
C GLN A 235 1.19 2.78 -5.60
N ASP A 236 1.26 1.57 -5.03
CA ASP A 236 2.44 0.72 -5.16
C ASP A 236 2.70 0.33 -6.62
N LEU A 237 1.65 0.09 -7.40
CA LEU A 237 1.76 -0.09 -8.84
C LEU A 237 2.22 1.15 -9.57
N GLN A 238 1.73 2.33 -9.20
CA GLN A 238 2.18 3.60 -9.76
C GLN A 238 3.68 3.80 -9.53
N LEU A 239 4.16 3.57 -8.31
CA LEU A 239 5.58 3.62 -7.93
C LEU A 239 6.43 2.66 -8.77
N ARG A 240 5.90 1.48 -9.10
CA ARG A 240 6.57 0.41 -9.85
C ARG A 240 6.20 0.37 -11.33
N GLY A 241 5.48 1.38 -11.84
CA GLY A 241 4.85 1.31 -13.16
C GLY A 241 5.83 1.18 -14.33
N ALA A 242 7.12 1.48 -14.12
CA ALA A 242 8.19 1.17 -15.07
C ALA A 242 8.26 -0.32 -15.44
N HIS A 243 7.81 -1.22 -14.54
CA HIS A 243 7.80 -2.67 -14.73
C HIS A 243 6.48 -3.21 -15.32
N TYR A 244 5.48 -2.35 -15.55
CA TYR A 244 4.10 -2.74 -15.88
C TYR A 244 3.44 -1.84 -16.96
N THR A 245 4.24 -1.22 -17.82
CA THR A 245 3.79 -0.21 -18.80
C THR A 245 2.73 -0.72 -19.80
N ASP A 246 2.70 -2.02 -20.05
CA ASP A 246 1.79 -2.61 -21.04
C ASP A 246 0.35 -2.71 -20.52
N ILE A 247 0.18 -2.83 -19.20
CA ILE A 247 -1.10 -3.20 -18.58
C ILE A 247 -1.61 -2.16 -17.59
N PHE A 248 -0.74 -1.42 -16.90
CA PHE A 248 -1.15 -0.48 -15.85
C PHE A 248 -1.21 0.96 -16.37
N ASP A 249 -2.38 1.60 -16.27
CA ASP A 249 -2.64 2.90 -16.91
C ASP A 249 -2.58 4.09 -15.93
N GLY A 250 -2.59 3.83 -14.63
CA GLY A 250 -2.36 4.85 -13.61
C GLY A 250 -3.16 4.67 -12.34
N HIS A 251 -2.92 5.57 -11.38
CA HIS A 251 -3.60 5.59 -10.09
C HIS A 251 -4.78 6.56 -10.13
N ALA A 252 -5.99 6.06 -9.93
CA ALA A 252 -7.18 6.91 -9.94
C ALA A 252 -7.33 7.74 -8.66
N GLY A 253 -6.99 7.17 -7.50
CA GLY A 253 -7.04 7.88 -6.23
C GLY A 253 -7.25 6.97 -5.02
N ASN A 254 -7.69 7.57 -3.92
CA ASN A 254 -7.82 6.89 -2.63
C ASN A 254 -9.17 6.19 -2.43
N ASN A 255 -9.41 5.70 -1.21
CA ASN A 255 -10.57 4.87 -0.86
C ASN A 255 -11.94 5.50 -1.15
N TYR A 256 -12.08 6.84 -1.09
CA TYR A 256 -13.35 7.50 -1.44
C TYR A 256 -13.43 7.87 -2.92
N THR A 257 -12.33 7.77 -3.67
CA THR A 257 -12.36 7.89 -5.13
C THR A 257 -12.96 6.64 -5.79
N SER A 258 -12.92 5.50 -5.10
CA SER A 258 -13.45 4.21 -5.58
C SER A 258 -14.91 4.26 -6.04
N GLU A 259 -15.79 4.95 -5.32
CA GLU A 259 -17.20 5.06 -5.73
C GLU A 259 -17.33 5.94 -6.99
N ALA A 260 -16.61 7.06 -7.03
CA ALA A 260 -16.62 7.98 -8.17
C ALA A 260 -16.08 7.35 -9.45
N ILE A 261 -15.00 6.55 -9.37
CA ILE A 261 -14.45 5.88 -10.55
C ILE A 261 -15.40 4.81 -11.09
N LEU A 262 -16.08 4.05 -10.22
CA LEU A 262 -17.08 3.08 -10.66
C LEU A 262 -18.29 3.76 -11.31
N ALA A 263 -18.72 4.90 -10.75
CA ALA A 263 -19.84 5.71 -11.27
C ALA A 263 -19.58 6.29 -12.68
N THR A 264 -18.33 6.31 -13.17
CA THR A 264 -18.05 6.62 -14.57
C THR A 264 -18.68 5.62 -15.52
N GLY A 265 -19.07 4.44 -15.06
CA GLY A 265 -19.61 3.38 -15.91
C GLY A 265 -18.57 2.75 -16.84
N ALA A 266 -17.29 3.07 -16.71
CA ALA A 266 -16.24 2.58 -17.60
C ALA A 266 -15.34 1.49 -16.99
N ILE A 267 -15.46 1.22 -15.69
CA ILE A 267 -14.84 0.05 -15.04
C ILE A 267 -15.72 -1.19 -15.26
N ASP A 268 -15.10 -2.29 -15.69
CA ASP A 268 -15.78 -3.53 -16.06
C ASP A 268 -15.67 -4.59 -14.96
N ALA A 269 -14.59 -4.56 -14.18
CA ALA A 269 -14.39 -5.42 -13.04
C ALA A 269 -13.65 -4.73 -11.89
N VAL A 270 -13.92 -5.20 -10.67
CA VAL A 270 -13.19 -4.83 -9.45
C VAL A 270 -12.56 -6.08 -8.86
N LEU A 271 -11.23 -6.04 -8.72
CA LEU A 271 -10.48 -7.05 -8.00
C LEU A 271 -10.02 -6.46 -6.66
N SER A 272 -10.56 -7.02 -5.58
CA SER A 272 -10.24 -6.60 -4.22
C SER A 272 -9.46 -7.70 -3.53
N GLU A 273 -8.27 -7.41 -3.04
CA GLU A 273 -7.53 -8.39 -2.24
C GLU A 273 -7.60 -8.08 -0.75
N PHE A 274 -7.52 -6.82 -0.30
CA PHE A 274 -7.47 -6.53 1.14
C PHE A 274 -8.21 -5.24 1.55
N ASN A 275 -7.67 -4.51 2.53
CA ASN A 275 -8.23 -3.36 3.23
C ASN A 275 -8.53 -2.17 2.30
N CYS A 276 -9.39 -1.26 2.76
CA CYS A 276 -9.84 -0.04 2.05
C CYS A 276 -10.69 -0.24 0.78
N THR A 277 -11.08 -1.46 0.44
CA THR A 277 -12.24 -1.70 -0.43
C THR A 277 -13.51 -1.59 0.41
N LEU A 278 -14.20 -0.45 0.38
CA LEU A 278 -15.33 -0.20 1.27
C LEU A 278 -16.62 -0.89 0.75
N PRO A 279 -17.51 -1.40 1.63
CA PRO A 279 -18.79 -1.99 1.20
C PRO A 279 -19.70 -1.05 0.40
N GLY A 280 -19.47 0.27 0.45
CA GLY A 280 -20.20 1.25 -0.35
C GLY A 280 -20.15 1.01 -1.86
N ILE A 281 -19.13 0.29 -2.35
CA ILE A 281 -19.04 -0.07 -3.78
C ILE A 281 -19.98 -1.21 -4.18
N GLU A 282 -20.42 -2.05 -3.25
CA GLU A 282 -21.26 -3.23 -3.52
C GLU A 282 -22.54 -2.86 -4.32
N PRO A 283 -23.38 -1.89 -3.88
CA PRO A 283 -24.57 -1.51 -4.64
C PRO A 283 -24.25 -0.87 -6.00
N ILE A 284 -23.12 -0.16 -6.12
CA ILE A 284 -22.69 0.44 -7.39
C ILE A 284 -22.31 -0.67 -8.39
N CYS A 285 -21.58 -1.69 -7.92
CA CYS A 285 -21.24 -2.85 -8.73
C CYS A 285 -22.49 -3.58 -9.22
N ASP A 286 -23.49 -3.79 -8.36
CA ASP A 286 -24.74 -4.45 -8.74
C ASP A 286 -25.52 -3.64 -9.78
N GLU A 287 -25.71 -2.33 -9.54
CA GLU A 287 -26.47 -1.44 -10.43
C GLU A 287 -25.80 -1.31 -11.81
N LEU A 288 -24.47 -1.16 -11.83
CA LEU A 288 -23.69 -1.00 -13.05
C LEU A 288 -23.20 -2.33 -13.62
N LYS A 289 -23.65 -3.47 -13.08
CA LYS A 289 -23.26 -4.82 -13.51
C LYS A 289 -21.74 -5.04 -13.59
N ILE A 290 -20.98 -4.42 -12.68
CA ILE A 290 -19.52 -4.54 -12.61
C ILE A 290 -19.19 -5.84 -11.88
N LYS A 291 -18.34 -6.69 -12.47
CA LYS A 291 -17.95 -7.95 -11.84
C LYS A 291 -16.99 -7.68 -10.69
N GLN A 292 -17.38 -8.08 -9.48
CA GLN A 292 -16.54 -7.95 -8.29
C GLN A 292 -16.01 -9.31 -7.84
N ILE A 293 -14.69 -9.39 -7.61
CA ILE A 293 -14.00 -10.62 -7.18
C ILE A 293 -13.07 -10.27 -6.00
N CYS A 294 -13.21 -11.03 -4.92
CA CYS A 294 -12.32 -10.96 -3.76
C CYS A 294 -11.21 -12.01 -3.87
N LEU A 295 -9.98 -11.65 -3.52
CA LEU A 295 -8.80 -12.53 -3.59
C LEU A 295 -8.25 -12.96 -2.22
N ASP A 296 -8.66 -12.32 -1.13
CA ASP A 296 -8.33 -12.73 0.24
C ASP A 296 -9.61 -12.93 1.05
N SER A 297 -9.65 -14.01 1.83
CA SER A 297 -10.81 -14.37 2.65
C SER A 297 -11.10 -13.34 3.74
N VAL A 298 -10.09 -12.59 4.22
CA VAL A 298 -10.30 -11.54 5.24
C VAL A 298 -10.98 -10.28 4.68
N ALA A 299 -11.10 -10.16 3.35
CA ALA A 299 -11.67 -8.99 2.68
C ALA A 299 -12.97 -9.29 1.91
N LYS A 300 -13.59 -10.46 2.15
CA LYS A 300 -14.81 -10.90 1.46
C LYS A 300 -15.95 -9.87 1.52
N LYS A 301 -16.51 -9.56 0.36
CA LYS A 301 -17.72 -8.74 0.17
C LYS A 301 -18.97 -9.58 0.07
N ALA A 302 -20.12 -9.04 0.47
CA ALA A 302 -21.34 -9.84 0.58
C ALA A 302 -21.83 -10.33 -0.79
N ASN A 303 -21.78 -9.47 -1.80
CA ASN A 303 -22.25 -9.72 -3.17
C ASN A 303 -21.15 -10.17 -4.16
N ALA A 304 -19.88 -10.17 -3.76
CA ALA A 304 -18.76 -10.57 -4.64
C ALA A 304 -18.43 -12.06 -4.51
N GLU A 305 -17.80 -12.65 -5.51
CA GLU A 305 -17.25 -14.01 -5.39
C GLU A 305 -15.90 -14.00 -4.64
N LEU A 306 -15.56 -15.10 -3.95
CA LEU A 306 -14.22 -15.30 -3.40
C LEU A 306 -13.45 -16.25 -4.32
N LYS A 307 -12.45 -15.73 -5.01
CA LYS A 307 -11.44 -16.52 -5.71
C LYS A 307 -10.12 -16.35 -4.98
N GLU A 308 -10.06 -16.97 -3.81
CA GLU A 308 -8.91 -16.84 -2.90
C GLU A 308 -7.61 -17.19 -3.62
N PHE A 309 -6.64 -16.27 -3.56
CA PHE A 309 -5.33 -16.49 -4.14
C PHE A 309 -4.62 -17.61 -3.38
N VAL A 310 -4.35 -18.69 -4.08
CA VAL A 310 -3.53 -19.80 -3.61
C VAL A 310 -2.43 -19.99 -4.63
N PHE A 311 -1.18 -19.88 -4.21
CA PHE A 311 -0.04 -19.83 -5.11
C PHE A 311 0.00 -21.03 -6.07
N GLU A 312 -0.27 -22.24 -5.57
CA GLU A 312 -0.29 -23.49 -6.34
C GLU A 312 -1.38 -23.50 -7.41
N ASN A 313 -2.47 -22.77 -7.20
CA ASN A 313 -3.63 -22.71 -8.10
C ASN A 313 -3.70 -21.41 -8.91
N ARG A 314 -2.68 -20.53 -8.83
CA ARG A 314 -2.69 -19.17 -9.37
C ARG A 314 -3.01 -19.09 -10.86
N GLU A 315 -2.55 -20.07 -11.65
CA GLU A 315 -2.81 -20.15 -13.09
C GLU A 315 -4.30 -20.33 -13.37
N ARG A 316 -4.89 -21.40 -12.83
CA ARG A 316 -6.33 -21.67 -12.90
C ARG A 316 -7.16 -20.49 -12.42
N ILE A 317 -6.80 -19.89 -11.27
CA ILE A 317 -7.52 -18.74 -10.71
C ILE A 317 -7.45 -17.54 -11.67
N SER A 318 -6.29 -17.27 -12.26
CA SER A 318 -6.12 -16.16 -13.20
C SER A 318 -6.93 -16.39 -14.47
N ASP A 319 -6.94 -17.60 -15.02
CA ASP A 319 -7.75 -17.95 -16.20
C ASP A 319 -9.25 -17.78 -15.94
N GLU A 320 -9.73 -18.24 -14.78
CA GLU A 320 -11.13 -18.06 -14.38
C GLU A 320 -11.49 -16.57 -14.24
N ILE A 321 -10.63 -15.78 -13.59
CA ILE A 321 -10.82 -14.33 -13.46
C ILE A 321 -10.88 -13.67 -14.83
N VAL A 322 -9.94 -13.97 -15.73
CA VAL A 322 -9.90 -13.40 -17.09
C VAL A 322 -11.18 -13.74 -17.85
N SER A 323 -11.62 -15.00 -17.81
CA SER A 323 -12.86 -15.43 -18.48
C SER A 323 -14.08 -14.68 -17.94
N GLU A 324 -14.23 -14.59 -16.62
CA GLU A 324 -15.38 -13.93 -15.99
C GLU A 324 -15.41 -12.42 -16.25
N ILE A 325 -14.24 -11.77 -16.30
CA ILE A 325 -14.13 -10.35 -16.63
C ILE A 325 -14.52 -10.12 -18.08
N VAL A 326 -14.09 -10.97 -19.01
CA VAL A 326 -14.46 -10.86 -20.43
C VAL A 326 -15.97 -11.06 -20.62
N ASP A 327 -16.57 -12.02 -19.92
CA ASP A 327 -18.01 -12.27 -19.98
C ASP A 327 -18.81 -11.11 -19.38
N ALA A 328 -18.35 -10.57 -18.25
CA ALA A 328 -18.94 -9.38 -17.64
C ALA A 328 -18.87 -8.16 -18.57
N TYR A 329 -17.71 -7.93 -19.20
CA TYR A 329 -17.54 -6.88 -20.21
C TYR A 329 -18.58 -7.02 -21.33
N LYS A 330 -18.70 -8.21 -21.95
CA LYS A 330 -19.69 -8.45 -23.04
C LYS A 330 -21.13 -8.21 -22.60
N ALA A 331 -21.50 -8.65 -21.39
CA ALA A 331 -22.87 -8.53 -20.87
C ALA A 331 -23.24 -7.08 -20.51
N ARG A 332 -22.24 -6.28 -20.14
CA ARG A 332 -22.40 -4.92 -19.62
C ARG A 332 -22.25 -3.86 -20.71
N ARG A 333 -21.24 -4.00 -21.57
CA ARG A 333 -20.84 -2.99 -22.56
C ARG A 333 -21.99 -2.70 -23.54
N GLY A 334 -22.31 -1.41 -23.71
CA GLY A 334 -23.45 -0.95 -24.51
C GLY A 334 -24.77 -0.87 -23.76
N SER A 335 -24.89 -1.45 -22.55
CA SER A 335 -26.09 -1.32 -21.70
C SER A 335 -25.91 -0.35 -20.54
N VAL A 336 -24.68 -0.02 -20.18
CA VAL A 336 -24.34 0.95 -19.12
C VAL A 336 -23.75 2.20 -19.75
N PRO A 337 -24.28 3.41 -19.45
CA PRO A 337 -23.73 4.66 -19.97
C PRO A 337 -22.35 4.94 -19.38
N MET A 338 -21.48 5.54 -20.19
CA MET A 338 -20.16 6.00 -19.75
C MET A 338 -20.15 7.50 -19.54
N ASN A 339 -19.75 7.92 -18.34
CA ASN A 339 -19.61 9.29 -17.90
C ASN A 339 -18.12 9.55 -17.65
N LEU A 340 -17.33 9.57 -18.72
CA LEU A 340 -15.87 9.77 -18.63
C LEU A 340 -15.53 11.20 -18.24
N LEU A 341 -14.44 11.34 -17.48
CA LEU A 341 -13.90 12.62 -17.01
C LEU A 341 -12.42 12.74 -17.42
N PRO A 342 -12.12 12.96 -18.71
CA PRO A 342 -10.74 12.96 -19.24
C PRO A 342 -9.87 14.10 -18.67
N ASP A 343 -10.50 15.17 -18.19
CA ASP A 343 -9.82 16.33 -17.60
C ASP A 343 -9.61 16.20 -16.08
N HIS A 344 -10.09 15.13 -15.44
CA HIS A 344 -9.93 14.92 -14.01
C HIS A 344 -8.53 14.38 -13.67
N GLY A 345 -7.87 15.01 -12.70
CA GLY A 345 -6.54 14.62 -12.22
C GLY A 345 -5.43 15.30 -13.03
N ASN A 346 -4.27 14.66 -13.13
CA ASN A 346 -3.07 15.23 -13.76
C ASN A 346 -2.37 14.18 -14.63
N ASP A 347 -1.68 14.61 -15.68
CA ASP A 347 -0.97 13.73 -16.64
C ASP A 347 0.52 13.53 -16.28
N ASN A 348 1.09 14.45 -15.50
CA ASN A 348 2.52 14.55 -15.21
C ASN A 348 2.84 14.52 -13.70
N THR A 349 2.24 13.60 -12.96
CA THR A 349 2.52 13.45 -11.52
C THR A 349 3.83 12.72 -11.28
N LEU A 350 4.72 13.32 -10.47
CA LEU A 350 5.97 12.71 -10.01
C LEU A 350 5.66 11.54 -9.07
N THR A 351 6.19 10.37 -9.38
CA THR A 351 6.06 9.16 -8.58
C THR A 351 7.39 8.41 -8.51
N GLY A 352 7.39 7.26 -7.84
CA GLY A 352 8.54 6.37 -7.78
C GLY A 352 9.66 6.80 -6.84
N VAL A 353 9.38 7.75 -5.92
CA VAL A 353 10.33 8.21 -4.90
C VAL A 353 10.43 7.14 -3.79
N SER A 354 11.54 6.42 -3.76
CA SER A 354 11.94 5.48 -2.71
C SER A 354 13.29 5.90 -2.12
N GLU A 355 13.74 5.25 -1.05
CA GLU A 355 15.08 5.52 -0.50
C GLU A 355 16.17 5.29 -1.57
N VAL A 356 16.02 4.25 -2.39
CA VAL A 356 16.98 3.88 -3.42
C VAL A 356 16.92 4.84 -4.60
N SER A 357 15.73 5.11 -5.14
CA SER A 357 15.58 5.96 -6.32
C SER A 357 15.90 7.43 -6.02
N LEU A 358 15.55 7.92 -4.82
CA LEU A 358 15.92 9.26 -4.39
C LEU A 358 17.44 9.39 -4.22
N LYS A 359 18.09 8.41 -3.59
CA LYS A 359 19.54 8.44 -3.43
C LYS A 359 20.26 8.40 -4.78
N ALA A 360 19.78 7.58 -5.72
CA ALA A 360 20.31 7.54 -7.08
C ALA A 360 20.12 8.89 -7.80
N PHE A 361 18.94 9.50 -7.69
CA PHE A 361 18.67 10.84 -8.24
C PHE A 361 19.59 11.92 -7.67
N LEU A 362 20.00 11.79 -6.41
CA LEU A 362 20.95 12.69 -5.74
C LEU A 362 22.43 12.35 -6.03
N GLY A 363 22.73 11.42 -6.95
CA GLY A 363 24.09 11.03 -7.31
C GLY A 363 24.70 9.98 -6.37
N ASP A 364 23.89 9.04 -5.91
CA ASP A 364 24.26 7.94 -4.99
C ASP A 364 24.74 8.40 -3.61
N THR A 365 24.37 9.61 -3.20
CA THR A 365 24.72 10.20 -1.90
C THR A 365 23.58 11.06 -1.34
N TRP A 366 23.50 11.15 -0.02
CA TRP A 366 22.55 12.04 0.67
C TRP A 366 23.08 13.48 0.81
N GLN A 367 24.35 13.72 0.49
CA GLN A 367 25.01 15.01 0.73
C GLN A 367 24.26 16.20 0.11
N PRO A 368 23.76 16.16 -1.14
CA PRO A 368 23.03 17.30 -1.70
C PRO A 368 21.76 17.66 -0.91
N LEU A 369 20.99 16.66 -0.46
CA LEU A 369 19.81 16.90 0.37
C LEU A 369 20.20 17.44 1.75
N ILE A 370 21.26 16.90 2.36
CA ILE A 370 21.78 17.37 3.64
C ILE A 370 22.24 18.83 3.53
N ASP A 371 22.94 19.21 2.46
CA ASP A 371 23.42 20.57 2.23
C ASP A 371 22.27 21.56 2.03
N LEU A 372 21.21 21.16 1.31
CA LEU A 372 20.01 21.97 1.16
C LEU A 372 19.28 22.20 2.48
N ILE A 373 19.23 21.18 3.35
CA ILE A 373 18.64 21.29 4.68
C ILE A 373 19.52 22.17 5.60
N ALA A 374 20.83 21.89 5.65
CA ALA A 374 21.78 22.62 6.50
C ALA A 374 21.93 24.08 6.08
N GLY A 375 21.89 24.36 4.76
CA GLY A 375 21.86 25.72 4.20
C GLY A 375 20.51 26.43 4.37
N GLY A 376 19.49 25.73 4.90
CA GLY A 376 18.16 26.27 5.14
C GLY A 376 17.38 26.60 3.87
N MET A 377 17.75 26.00 2.74
CA MET A 377 16.97 26.01 1.49
C MET A 377 15.72 25.13 1.62
N ILE A 378 15.87 24.01 2.34
CA ILE A 378 14.78 23.19 2.86
C ILE A 378 14.78 23.35 4.38
N LYS A 379 13.71 23.88 4.97
CA LYS A 379 13.65 24.11 6.43
C LYS A 379 13.41 22.84 7.23
N GLY A 380 12.89 21.80 6.59
CA GLY A 380 12.60 20.53 7.20
C GLY A 380 11.88 19.61 6.23
N VAL A 381 11.61 18.38 6.70
CA VAL A 381 10.85 17.37 5.96
C VAL A 381 9.64 16.96 6.80
N ALA A 382 8.47 16.89 6.18
CA ALA A 382 7.24 16.43 6.82
C ALA A 382 6.66 15.23 6.06
N GLY A 383 6.31 14.17 6.79
CA GLY A 383 5.51 13.08 6.27
C GLY A 383 4.02 13.41 6.39
N VAL A 384 3.32 13.61 5.27
CA VAL A 384 1.86 13.73 5.24
C VAL A 384 1.28 12.40 4.82
N VAL A 385 0.76 11.65 5.80
CA VAL A 385 0.28 10.29 5.61
C VAL A 385 -1.08 10.11 6.28
N GLY A 386 -1.80 9.07 5.86
CA GLY A 386 -3.07 8.69 6.45
C GLY A 386 -4.16 8.47 5.42
N CYS A 387 -5.37 8.36 5.92
CA CYS A 387 -6.59 8.18 5.13
C CYS A 387 -7.32 9.51 4.96
N SER A 388 -8.28 9.54 4.05
CA SER A 388 -9.21 10.64 3.96
C SER A 388 -10.37 10.46 4.95
N ASN A 389 -11.14 11.52 5.21
CA ASN A 389 -12.33 11.46 6.06
C ASN A 389 -13.38 12.49 5.61
N LEU A 390 -14.54 12.00 5.14
CA LEU A 390 -15.63 12.86 4.65
C LEU A 390 -16.29 13.71 5.74
N THR A 391 -16.27 13.26 7.00
CA THR A 391 -16.93 13.94 8.12
C THR A 391 -16.10 15.07 8.72
N ALA A 392 -14.79 15.08 8.45
CA ALA A 392 -13.83 16.01 9.05
C ALA A 392 -13.25 16.94 7.98
N GLY A 393 -14.04 17.91 7.53
CA GLY A 393 -13.59 18.94 6.58
C GLY A 393 -13.72 18.59 5.10
N GLY A 394 -14.21 17.39 4.76
CA GLY A 394 -14.46 16.94 3.39
C GLY A 394 -13.33 16.07 2.81
N HIS A 395 -13.58 15.51 1.62
CA HIS A 395 -12.63 14.63 0.93
C HIS A 395 -11.34 15.38 0.60
N ASP A 396 -10.24 14.98 1.25
CA ASP A 396 -8.85 15.46 1.07
C ASP A 396 -8.58 16.95 1.28
N VAL A 397 -9.60 17.75 1.60
CA VAL A 397 -9.49 19.21 1.81
C VAL A 397 -8.40 19.56 2.81
N LEU A 398 -8.43 18.97 4.01
CA LEU A 398 -7.44 19.30 5.05
C LEU A 398 -6.03 18.79 4.71
N THR A 399 -5.92 17.64 4.04
CA THR A 399 -4.63 17.07 3.61
C THR A 399 -3.95 17.93 2.56
N VAL A 400 -4.73 18.42 1.59
CA VAL A 400 -4.26 19.31 0.52
C VAL A 400 -3.86 20.67 1.09
N GLU A 401 -4.70 21.27 1.93
CA GLU A 401 -4.40 22.58 2.53
C GLU A 401 -3.21 22.52 3.51
N LEU A 402 -3.08 21.44 4.29
CA LEU A 402 -1.89 21.22 5.12
C LEU A 402 -0.62 21.13 4.26
N THR A 403 -0.67 20.38 3.16
CA THR A 403 0.47 20.25 2.24
C THR A 403 0.87 21.61 1.67
N LYS A 404 -0.10 22.42 1.21
CA LYS A 404 0.15 23.78 0.71
C LYS A 404 0.82 24.66 1.76
N GLU A 405 0.32 24.64 3.01
CA GLU A 405 0.90 25.41 4.12
C GLU A 405 2.34 25.01 4.45
N LEU A 406 2.67 23.72 4.35
CA LEU A 406 4.02 23.22 4.60
C LEU A 406 4.98 23.65 3.49
N ILE A 407 4.64 23.41 2.22
CA ILE A 407 5.51 23.77 1.10
C ILE A 407 5.71 25.28 0.99
N ALA A 408 4.68 26.08 1.26
CA ALA A 408 4.76 27.55 1.32
C ALA A 408 5.76 28.04 2.38
N LYS A 409 6.05 27.22 3.40
CA LYS A 409 7.02 27.49 4.47
C LYS A 409 8.40 26.92 4.18
N ASP A 410 8.69 26.49 2.95
CA ASP A 410 9.92 25.83 2.53
C ASP A 410 10.16 24.48 3.22
N ILE A 411 9.10 23.76 3.61
CA ILE A 411 9.17 22.41 4.17
C ILE A 411 8.90 21.40 3.04
N LEU A 412 9.84 20.50 2.80
CA LEU A 412 9.66 19.41 1.84
C LEU A 412 8.63 18.41 2.38
N VAL A 413 7.65 18.03 1.56
CA VAL A 413 6.62 17.07 1.95
C VAL A 413 6.89 15.73 1.27
N LEU A 414 6.91 14.66 2.05
CA LEU A 414 6.84 13.28 1.59
C LEU A 414 5.44 12.73 1.91
N THR A 415 4.80 12.06 0.96
CA THR A 415 3.45 11.52 1.15
C THR A 415 3.37 10.04 0.78
N ALA A 416 2.52 9.30 1.48
CA ALA A 416 2.24 7.90 1.22
C ALA A 416 0.77 7.56 1.52
N GLY A 417 0.31 6.43 0.99
CA GLY A 417 -1.04 5.91 1.17
C GLY A 417 -2.11 6.79 0.51
N CYS A 418 -3.31 6.78 1.10
CA CYS A 418 -4.47 7.50 0.59
C CYS A 418 -4.28 9.03 0.53
N SER A 419 -3.36 9.58 1.33
CA SER A 419 -3.00 11.00 1.27
C SER A 419 -2.37 11.37 -0.08
N SER A 420 -1.51 10.50 -0.63
CA SER A 420 -0.91 10.71 -1.95
C SER A 420 -1.99 10.78 -3.03
N GLY A 421 -2.98 9.89 -3.00
CA GLY A 421 -4.09 9.87 -3.96
C GLY A 421 -4.87 11.20 -4.03
N GLY A 422 -5.04 11.90 -2.90
CA GLY A 422 -5.67 13.23 -2.88
C GLY A 422 -4.74 14.35 -3.36
N ILE A 423 -3.50 14.33 -2.86
CA ILE A 423 -2.46 15.33 -3.17
C ILE A 423 -2.11 15.32 -4.66
N GLU A 424 -1.95 14.14 -5.26
CA GLU A 424 -1.65 13.97 -6.69
C GLU A 424 -2.81 14.40 -7.58
N ASN A 425 -4.06 14.07 -7.23
CA ASN A 425 -5.24 14.51 -7.98
C ASN A 425 -5.42 16.03 -7.94
N CYS A 426 -4.98 16.67 -6.86
CA CYS A 426 -4.99 18.13 -6.73
C CYS A 426 -3.76 18.83 -7.35
N GLY A 427 -2.88 18.09 -8.03
CA GLY A 427 -1.75 18.65 -8.77
C GLY A 427 -0.57 19.07 -7.91
N LEU A 428 -0.51 18.68 -6.63
CA LEU A 428 0.60 19.07 -5.73
C LEU A 428 1.87 18.22 -5.91
N MET A 429 1.82 17.22 -6.79
CA MET A 429 2.93 16.35 -7.14
C MET A 429 3.36 16.54 -8.61
N THR A 430 2.94 17.62 -9.27
CA THR A 430 3.48 18.00 -10.59
C THR A 430 4.61 19.02 -10.41
N PRO A 431 5.56 19.14 -11.37
CA PRO A 431 6.62 20.14 -11.30
C PRO A 431 6.10 21.59 -11.17
N GLU A 432 4.91 21.86 -11.72
CA GLU A 432 4.26 23.18 -11.64
C GLU A 432 3.87 23.56 -10.20
N ALA A 433 3.65 22.57 -9.32
CA ALA A 433 3.36 22.80 -7.91
C ALA A 433 4.48 23.54 -7.17
N ALA A 434 5.71 23.56 -7.71
CA ALA A 434 6.80 24.38 -7.21
C ALA A 434 6.41 25.88 -7.09
N GLU A 435 5.45 26.35 -7.89
CA GLU A 435 4.93 27.72 -7.77
C GLU A 435 4.24 28.01 -6.44
N LEU A 436 3.67 26.99 -5.78
CA LEU A 436 2.99 27.09 -4.50
C LEU A 436 3.97 27.02 -3.31
N ALA A 437 5.21 26.62 -3.55
CA ALA A 437 6.23 26.52 -2.53
C ALA A 437 6.79 27.90 -2.13
N GLY A 438 7.37 27.95 -0.93
CA GLY A 438 8.14 29.10 -0.46
C GLY A 438 9.33 29.38 -1.38
N PRO A 439 9.91 30.60 -1.33
CA PRO A 439 10.90 31.05 -2.31
C PRO A 439 12.15 30.17 -2.39
N LYS A 440 12.51 29.50 -1.28
CA LYS A 440 13.70 28.65 -1.24
C LYS A 440 13.41 27.26 -1.80
N LEU A 441 12.35 26.61 -1.32
CA LEU A 441 11.96 25.29 -1.83
C LEU A 441 11.60 25.36 -3.32
N LYS A 442 10.90 26.42 -3.74
CA LYS A 442 10.61 26.71 -5.15
C LYS A 442 11.87 26.77 -6.02
N ALA A 443 12.92 27.44 -5.55
CA ALA A 443 14.18 27.53 -6.29
C ALA A 443 14.84 26.16 -6.47
N VAL A 444 14.82 25.33 -5.42
CA VAL A 444 15.33 23.94 -5.45
C VAL A 444 14.52 23.08 -6.44
N CYS A 445 13.20 23.05 -6.28
CA CYS A 445 12.28 22.31 -7.14
C CYS A 445 12.47 22.67 -8.63
N LYS A 446 12.51 23.97 -8.95
CA LYS A 446 12.74 24.44 -10.32
C LYS A 446 14.12 24.07 -10.88
N GLN A 447 15.15 24.10 -10.04
CA GLN A 447 16.50 23.70 -10.45
C GLN A 447 16.57 22.20 -10.77
N LEU A 448 15.84 21.38 -10.02
CA LEU A 448 15.82 19.93 -10.14
C LEU A 448 14.75 19.41 -11.12
N GLY A 449 13.81 20.26 -11.54
CA GLY A 449 12.70 19.88 -12.42
C GLY A 449 11.66 18.98 -11.74
N ILE A 450 11.49 19.13 -10.42
CA ILE A 450 10.59 18.31 -9.58
C ILE A 450 9.56 19.14 -8.84
#